data_AF-A0A644YFJ0-F1
#
_entry.id   AF-A0A644YFJ0-F1
#
_cell.length_a   1.000
_cell.length_b   1.000
_cell.length_c   1.000
_cell.angle_alpha   90.00
_cell.angle_beta   90.00
_cell.angle_gamma   90.00
#
_symmetry.space_group_name_H-M   'P 1'
#
loop_
_entity.id
_entity.type
_entity.pdbx_description
1 polymer ?
#
loop_
_entity_poly.entity_id
_entity_poly.type
_entity_poly.pdbx_seq_one_letter_code
_entity_poly.pdbx_strand_id
1 'polypeptide(L)'
;MIVESVSDKLSVEYLSVDTLFFEFQEVSGKNLPIAVRGRITFKEQYTSASGIKITPTHIYVTGEAERLNEIDSVYTENIIVSRTDKEESGFVKLKDIPGVEFSTKEVYYTLETLRYVEEKLELPVLLKNLPDSVNAVVKPSTVTLYIRQEMKKASDLMNSNISIMLDYNKLSSSKDTLAVPKVSSLPQGCFGWRMDPPVVEFRIL
;
A
#
# COMPACT_ATOMS: atom_id res chain seq x y z
N MET A 1 -7.95 -42.81 26.60
CA MET A 1 -7.38 -42.54 27.93
C MET A 1 -6.35 -43.62 28.28
N ILE A 2 -5.23 -43.72 27.54
CA ILE A 2 -4.06 -44.54 27.90
C ILE A 2 -2.80 -43.91 27.29
N VAL A 3 -2.54 -42.62 27.53
CA VAL A 3 -1.19 -42.08 27.31
C VAL A 3 -0.95 -40.89 28.25
N GLU A 4 -1.37 -41.01 29.51
CA GLU A 4 -0.80 -40.15 30.55
C GLU A 4 0.07 -41.04 31.43
N SER A 5 1.31 -40.59 31.62
CA SER A 5 2.42 -41.20 32.36
C SER A 5 3.22 -42.31 31.66
N VAL A 6 4.23 -41.92 30.89
CA VAL A 6 5.42 -42.77 30.68
C VAL A 6 6.67 -41.94 30.98
N SER A 7 7.40 -42.33 32.02
CA SER A 7 8.66 -41.74 32.49
C SER A 7 9.86 -42.29 31.69
N ASP A 8 10.97 -41.54 31.66
CA ASP A 8 12.26 -41.70 30.94
C ASP A 8 12.99 -43.06 31.00
N LYS A 9 12.36 -44.14 31.48
CA LYS A 9 12.97 -45.49 31.60
C LYS A 9 12.15 -46.63 30.99
N LEU A 10 11.09 -46.33 30.24
CA LEU A 10 10.29 -47.37 29.59
C LEU A 10 10.64 -47.48 28.10
N SER A 11 11.35 -48.55 27.73
CA SER A 11 11.48 -48.99 26.33
C SER A 11 10.35 -49.97 26.01
N VAL A 12 9.53 -49.67 25.00
CA VAL A 12 8.52 -50.60 24.49
C VAL A 12 9.25 -51.67 23.65
N GLU A 13 9.45 -52.86 24.21
CA GLU A 13 10.14 -53.97 23.54
C GLU A 13 9.24 -54.73 22.57
N TYR A 14 7.92 -54.77 22.83
CA TYR A 14 6.97 -55.53 22.03
C TYR A 14 5.55 -54.95 22.18
N LEU A 15 4.87 -54.71 21.05
CA LEU A 15 3.48 -54.26 21.00
C LEU A 15 2.66 -55.32 20.24
N SER A 16 1.84 -56.09 20.96
CA SER A 16 0.95 -57.12 20.39
C SER A 16 -0.48 -56.58 20.36
N VAL A 17 -0.86 -56.03 19.22
CA VAL A 17 -2.22 -55.55 18.95
C VAL A 17 -2.67 -56.11 17.61
N ASP A 18 -3.90 -56.63 17.58
CA ASP A 18 -4.44 -57.26 16.37
C ASP A 18 -4.69 -56.25 15.24
N THR A 19 -4.99 -55.00 15.57
CA THR A 19 -5.18 -53.91 14.59
C THR A 19 -4.89 -52.57 15.24
N LEU A 20 -4.08 -51.75 14.57
CA LEU A 20 -3.84 -50.35 14.92
C LEU A 20 -4.74 -49.46 14.06
N PHE A 21 -5.56 -48.64 14.69
CA PHE A 21 -6.31 -47.59 14.00
C PHE A 21 -5.49 -46.30 14.00
N PHE A 22 -5.24 -45.78 12.81
CA PHE A 22 -4.67 -44.45 12.61
C PHE A 22 -5.71 -43.60 11.89
N GLU A 23 -6.12 -42.50 12.51
CA GLU A 23 -6.86 -41.45 11.81
C GLU A 23 -5.83 -40.49 11.20
N PHE A 24 -5.66 -40.57 9.89
CA PHE A 24 -4.88 -39.60 9.14
C PHE A 24 -5.82 -38.52 8.65
N GLN A 25 -5.57 -37.28 9.07
CA GLN A 25 -6.24 -36.13 8.49
C GLN A 25 -5.69 -35.88 7.08
N GLU A 26 -6.58 -35.53 6.16
CA GLU A 26 -6.21 -35.21 4.79
C GLU A 26 -5.43 -33.87 4.77
N VAL A 27 -4.13 -33.96 4.53
CA VAL A 27 -3.26 -32.78 4.39
C VAL A 27 -3.46 -32.20 3.00
N SER A 28 -3.91 -30.96 2.94
CA SER A 28 -4.05 -30.20 1.70
C SER A 28 -2.94 -29.17 1.57
N GLY A 29 -2.79 -28.61 0.37
CA GLY A 29 -1.80 -27.60 0.04
C GLY A 29 -2.38 -26.46 -0.79
N LYS A 30 -1.95 -25.23 -0.49
CA LYS A 30 -2.47 -24.01 -1.11
C LYS A 30 -1.35 -23.00 -1.32
N ASN A 31 -1.36 -22.30 -2.46
CA ASN A 31 -0.53 -21.11 -2.65
C ASN A 31 -1.28 -19.89 -2.13
N LEU A 32 -0.64 -19.15 -1.22
CA LEU A 32 -1.20 -17.95 -0.61
C LEU A 32 -0.32 -16.73 -0.87
N PRO A 33 -0.93 -15.54 -1.09
CA PRO A 33 -0.17 -14.30 -1.14
C PRO A 33 0.41 -13.97 0.23
N ILE A 34 1.57 -13.33 0.23
CA ILE A 34 2.22 -12.83 1.44
C ILE A 34 1.85 -11.36 1.63
N ALA A 35 1.30 -11.03 2.79
CA ALA A 35 0.89 -9.68 3.16
C ALA A 35 1.91 -9.03 4.09
N VAL A 36 2.53 -7.94 3.63
CA VAL A 36 3.55 -7.21 4.40
C VAL A 36 2.92 -6.45 5.55
N ARG A 37 3.49 -6.59 6.76
CA ARG A 37 3.18 -5.76 7.93
C ARG A 37 4.39 -4.97 8.34
N GLY A 38 4.20 -3.66 8.57
CA GLY A 38 5.31 -2.81 8.96
C GLY A 38 4.97 -1.34 9.10
N ARG A 39 5.96 -0.58 9.56
CA ARG A 39 5.93 0.88 9.63
C ARG A 39 7.25 1.41 9.07
N ILE A 40 7.13 2.32 8.12
CA ILE A 40 8.27 2.98 7.48
C ILE A 40 8.17 4.48 7.79
N THR A 41 9.28 5.08 8.23
CA THR A 41 9.43 6.53 8.29
C THR A 41 10.72 6.93 7.61
N PHE A 42 10.68 8.03 6.87
CA PHE A 42 11.81 8.56 6.10
C PHE A 42 12.36 9.82 6.77
N LYS A 43 13.60 10.19 6.45
CA LYS A 43 14.08 11.55 6.71
C LYS A 43 13.35 12.56 5.81
N GLU A 44 13.44 13.84 6.15
CA GLU A 44 12.88 14.90 5.31
C GLU A 44 13.42 14.80 3.87
N GLN A 45 12.57 15.05 2.88
CA GLN A 45 12.89 14.93 1.45
C GLN A 45 13.26 13.52 0.97
N TYR A 46 12.99 12.47 1.77
CA TYR A 46 13.11 11.07 1.35
C TYR A 46 11.76 10.37 1.37
N THR A 47 11.57 9.42 0.46
CA THR A 47 10.34 8.61 0.38
C THR A 47 10.61 7.32 -0.40
N SER A 48 9.57 6.51 -0.60
CA SER A 48 9.58 5.36 -1.51
C SER A 48 8.40 5.43 -2.45
N ALA A 49 8.62 5.19 -3.74
CA ALA A 49 7.55 5.14 -4.74
C ALA A 49 6.70 3.87 -4.62
N SER A 50 7.27 2.77 -4.11
CA SER A 50 6.65 1.44 -4.12
C SER A 50 6.50 0.80 -2.74
N GLY A 51 7.05 1.42 -1.69
CA GLY A 51 7.02 0.86 -0.35
C GLY A 51 7.93 -0.37 -0.21
N ILE A 52 7.61 -1.24 0.74
CA ILE A 52 8.32 -2.51 0.91
C ILE A 52 7.84 -3.50 -0.16
N LYS A 53 8.81 -4.05 -0.91
CA LYS A 53 8.61 -5.21 -1.77
C LYS A 53 9.13 -6.46 -1.08
N ILE A 54 8.56 -7.61 -1.42
CA ILE A 54 8.98 -8.91 -0.90
C ILE A 54 9.17 -9.92 -2.03
N THR A 55 10.10 -10.84 -1.83
CA THR A 55 10.39 -11.95 -2.71
C THR A 55 10.58 -13.23 -1.87
N PRO A 56 9.80 -14.29 -2.12
CA PRO A 56 8.68 -14.38 -3.07
C PRO A 56 7.43 -13.59 -2.62
N THR A 57 6.47 -13.34 -3.53
CA THR A 57 5.18 -12.69 -3.22
C THR A 57 4.08 -13.67 -2.81
N HIS A 58 4.31 -14.96 -3.06
CA HIS A 58 3.43 -16.06 -2.70
C HIS A 58 4.23 -17.14 -2.00
N ILE A 59 3.55 -17.92 -1.17
CA ILE A 59 4.13 -19.06 -0.48
C ILE A 59 3.20 -20.26 -0.56
N TYR A 60 3.81 -21.43 -0.70
CA TYR A 60 3.09 -22.69 -0.59
C TYR A 60 2.96 -23.07 0.88
N VAL A 61 1.72 -23.35 1.30
CA VAL A 61 1.41 -23.77 2.66
C VAL A 61 0.69 -25.12 2.66
N THR A 62 0.90 -25.90 3.71
CA THR A 62 0.24 -27.19 3.91
C THR A 62 -0.41 -27.26 5.29
N GLY A 63 -1.55 -27.95 5.39
CA GLY A 63 -2.32 -28.08 6.62
C GLY A 63 -3.67 -28.76 6.38
N GLU A 64 -4.50 -28.84 7.42
CA GLU A 64 -5.87 -29.36 7.30
C GLU A 64 -6.69 -28.51 6.31
N ALA A 65 -7.49 -29.16 5.46
CA ALA A 65 -8.23 -28.48 4.39
C ALA A 65 -9.17 -27.39 4.92
N GLU A 66 -9.92 -27.66 6.00
CA GLU A 66 -10.80 -26.68 6.65
C GLU A 66 -10.00 -25.46 7.13
N ARG A 67 -8.83 -25.68 7.73
CA ARG A 67 -7.97 -24.61 8.21
C ARG A 67 -7.41 -23.76 7.08
N LEU A 68 -6.97 -24.36 5.98
CA LEU A 68 -6.44 -23.63 4.82
C LEU A 68 -7.52 -22.81 4.09
N ASN A 69 -8.78 -23.22 4.17
CA ASN A 69 -9.90 -22.49 3.58
C ASN A 69 -10.21 -21.17 4.30
N GLU A 70 -9.86 -21.06 5.58
CA GLU A 70 -10.02 -19.83 6.38
C GLU A 70 -8.89 -18.80 6.16
N ILE A 71 -7.83 -19.17 5.45
CA ILE A 71 -6.63 -18.35 5.31
C ILE A 71 -6.54 -17.78 3.89
N ASP A 72 -6.61 -16.46 3.79
CA ASP A 72 -6.48 -15.73 2.54
C ASP A 72 -5.05 -15.22 2.27
N SER A 73 -4.24 -15.04 3.32
CA SER A 73 -2.86 -14.57 3.20
C SER A 73 -2.01 -14.95 4.40
N VAL A 74 -0.70 -15.02 4.18
CA VAL A 74 0.30 -15.17 5.26
C VAL A 74 0.94 -13.82 5.52
N TYR A 75 0.92 -13.36 6.77
CA TYR A 75 1.51 -12.07 7.12
C TYR A 75 3.00 -12.20 7.40
N THR A 76 3.79 -11.18 7.07
CA THR A 76 5.14 -11.04 7.63
C THR A 76 5.05 -10.67 9.12
N GLU A 77 6.12 -10.92 9.87
CA GLU A 77 6.40 -10.16 11.08
C GLU A 77 6.58 -8.66 10.76
N ASN A 78 6.57 -7.82 11.79
CA ASN A 78 6.62 -6.36 11.62
C ASN A 78 7.99 -5.90 11.10
N ILE A 79 8.01 -5.32 9.90
CA ILE A 79 9.17 -4.62 9.35
C ILE A 79 9.12 -3.17 9.85
N ILE A 80 10.09 -2.77 10.67
CA ILE A 80 10.15 -1.41 11.22
C ILE A 80 11.39 -0.71 10.68
N VAL A 81 11.17 0.27 9.81
CA VAL A 81 12.23 1.13 9.27
C VAL A 81 11.99 2.56 9.74
N SER A 82 12.97 3.15 10.41
CA SER A 82 12.82 4.47 11.02
C SER A 82 13.81 5.49 10.50
N ARG A 83 13.30 6.66 10.10
CA ARG A 83 14.09 7.80 9.60
C ARG A 83 15.15 7.40 8.57
N THR A 84 14.81 6.55 7.62
CA THR A 84 15.77 6.12 6.58
C THR A 84 15.87 7.14 5.45
N ASP A 85 17.07 7.24 4.90
CA ASP A 85 17.45 8.01 3.71
C ASP A 85 18.25 7.16 2.70
N LYS A 86 18.31 5.85 2.94
CA LYS A 86 19.02 4.86 2.13
C LYS A 86 18.11 3.69 1.79
N GLU A 87 18.50 2.89 0.82
CA GLU A 87 17.83 1.63 0.56
C GLU A 87 18.02 0.70 1.76
N GLU A 88 16.95 -0.03 2.11
CA GLU A 88 16.99 -1.04 3.16
C GLU A 88 16.59 -2.38 2.56
N SER A 89 17.25 -3.45 2.99
CA SER A 89 16.86 -4.80 2.61
C SER A 89 17.25 -5.81 3.68
N GLY A 90 16.61 -6.98 3.66
CA GLY A 90 16.89 -8.01 4.63
C GLY A 90 15.90 -9.16 4.54
N PHE A 91 16.01 -10.09 5.48
CA PHE A 91 15.02 -11.15 5.64
C PHE A 91 14.03 -10.79 6.74
N VAL A 92 12.76 -11.10 6.52
CA VAL A 92 11.70 -10.98 7.51
C VAL A 92 10.99 -12.32 7.64
N LYS A 93 10.73 -12.73 8.88
CA LYS A 93 10.00 -13.95 9.16
C LYS A 93 8.53 -13.81 8.77
N LEU A 94 7.91 -14.93 8.46
CA LEU A 94 6.46 -15.03 8.33
C LEU A 94 5.86 -15.28 9.71
N LYS A 95 4.70 -14.69 9.96
CA LYS A 95 3.96 -14.91 11.19
C LYS A 95 3.36 -16.31 11.15
N ASP A 96 3.78 -17.15 12.09
CA ASP A 96 3.30 -18.53 12.21
C ASP A 96 1.77 -18.60 12.33
N ILE A 97 1.19 -19.60 11.67
CA ILE A 97 -0.22 -19.94 11.78
C ILE A 97 -0.29 -21.37 12.35
N PRO A 98 -0.91 -21.57 13.54
CA PRO A 98 -1.02 -22.90 14.12
C PRO A 98 -1.68 -23.91 13.17
N GLY A 99 -1.10 -25.10 13.08
CA GLY A 99 -1.58 -26.18 12.20
C GLY A 99 -1.24 -26.00 10.71
N VAL A 100 -0.40 -25.01 10.37
CA VAL A 100 0.00 -24.75 8.99
C VAL A 100 1.52 -24.72 8.87
N GLU A 101 2.05 -25.47 7.92
CA GLU A 101 3.48 -25.50 7.59
C GLU A 101 3.74 -24.69 6.32
N PHE A 102 4.83 -23.93 6.31
CA PHE A 102 5.19 -23.02 5.23
C PHE A 102 6.41 -23.55 4.47
N SER A 103 6.43 -23.39 3.14
CA SER A 103 7.57 -23.80 2.32
C SER A 103 8.86 -23.03 2.61
N THR A 104 8.76 -21.85 3.25
CA THR A 104 9.86 -21.09 3.85
C THR A 104 9.36 -20.36 5.08
N LYS A 105 10.23 -20.11 6.07
CA LYS A 105 9.89 -19.38 7.30
C LYS A 105 10.17 -17.89 7.21
N GLU A 106 10.92 -17.46 6.20
CA GLU A 106 11.27 -16.07 5.97
C GLU A 106 11.31 -15.74 4.49
N VAL A 107 11.15 -14.45 4.20
CA VAL A 107 11.19 -13.89 2.85
C VAL A 107 12.12 -12.68 2.80
N TYR A 108 12.70 -12.43 1.64
CA TYR A 108 13.55 -11.28 1.44
C TYR A 108 12.71 -10.05 1.15
N TYR A 109 12.97 -8.94 1.83
CA TYR A 109 12.33 -7.65 1.58
C TYR A 109 13.32 -6.63 1.05
N THR A 110 12.82 -5.71 0.22
CA THR A 110 13.54 -4.53 -0.22
C THR A 110 12.70 -3.28 -0.03
N LEU A 111 13.35 -2.18 0.31
CA LEU A 111 12.77 -0.86 0.41
C LEU A 111 13.66 0.10 -0.38
N GLU A 112 13.20 0.45 -1.58
CA GLU A 112 13.82 1.49 -2.39
C GLU A 112 13.52 2.86 -1.75
N THR A 113 14.57 3.65 -1.55
CA THR A 113 14.48 5.00 -1.00
C THR A 113 14.96 5.99 -2.04
N LEU A 114 14.13 6.98 -2.34
CA LEU A 114 14.43 8.06 -3.28
C LEU A 114 14.36 9.42 -2.58
N ARG A 115 15.19 10.33 -3.08
CA ARG A 115 15.16 11.75 -2.67
C ARG A 115 14.18 12.51 -3.55
N TYR A 116 13.37 13.35 -2.95
CA TYR A 116 12.37 14.15 -3.65
C TYR A 116 12.52 15.64 -3.38
N VAL A 117 11.99 16.44 -4.29
CA VAL A 117 11.77 17.88 -4.09
C VAL A 117 10.27 18.16 -4.09
N GLU A 118 9.86 19.17 -3.32
CA GLU A 118 8.50 19.71 -3.37
C GLU A 118 8.56 21.08 -4.05
N GLU A 119 7.97 21.18 -5.24
CA GLU A 119 7.88 22.42 -5.99
C GLU A 119 6.53 23.11 -5.77
N LYS A 120 6.57 24.43 -5.70
CA LYS A 120 5.40 25.28 -5.48
C LYS A 120 5.08 26.03 -6.78
N LEU A 121 3.87 25.83 -7.30
CA LEU A 121 3.34 26.56 -8.45
C LEU A 121 2.09 27.33 -8.05
N GLU A 122 2.07 28.64 -8.26
CA GLU A 122 0.87 29.45 -8.10
C GLU A 122 0.13 29.52 -9.44
N LEU A 123 -1.06 28.92 -9.50
CA LEU A 123 -1.80 28.74 -10.75
C LEU A 123 -3.21 29.31 -10.62
N PRO A 124 -3.73 29.99 -11.66
CA PRO A 124 -5.11 30.45 -11.68
C PRO A 124 -6.06 29.26 -11.79
N VAL A 125 -7.24 29.38 -11.18
CA VAL A 125 -8.33 28.41 -11.34
C VAL A 125 -9.17 28.78 -12.56
N LEU A 126 -9.13 27.93 -13.58
CA LEU A 126 -9.82 28.14 -14.85
C LEU A 126 -11.21 27.49 -14.82
N LEU A 127 -12.22 28.19 -15.33
CA LEU A 127 -13.55 27.63 -15.56
C LEU A 127 -13.60 26.98 -16.94
N LYS A 128 -13.93 25.68 -16.99
CA LYS A 128 -14.16 24.92 -18.21
C LYS A 128 -15.66 24.78 -18.44
N ASN A 129 -16.08 24.83 -19.70
CA ASN A 129 -17.47 24.66 -20.13
C ASN A 129 -18.45 25.73 -19.57
N LEU A 130 -17.95 26.93 -19.24
CA LEU A 130 -18.82 28.05 -18.88
C LEU A 130 -19.48 28.62 -20.16
N PRO A 131 -20.82 28.69 -20.26
CA PRO A 131 -21.49 29.31 -21.39
C PRO A 131 -21.24 30.82 -21.44
N ASP A 132 -21.16 31.41 -22.64
CA ASP A 132 -20.94 32.85 -22.82
C ASP A 132 -22.02 33.74 -22.17
N SER A 133 -23.21 33.19 -21.93
CA SER A 133 -24.32 33.87 -21.27
C SER A 133 -24.22 33.90 -19.74
N VAL A 134 -23.25 33.21 -19.14
CA VAL A 134 -23.13 33.04 -17.68
C VAL A 134 -21.87 33.74 -17.19
N ASN A 135 -22.05 34.69 -16.28
CA ASN A 135 -20.94 35.26 -15.53
C ASN A 135 -20.74 34.47 -14.24
N ALA A 136 -19.51 34.08 -13.94
CA ALA A 136 -19.19 33.37 -12.70
C ALA A 136 -17.82 33.76 -12.17
N VAL A 137 -17.65 33.63 -10.86
CA VAL A 137 -16.43 33.99 -10.14
C VAL A 137 -15.98 32.82 -9.27
N VAL A 138 -14.67 32.61 -9.22
CA VAL A 138 -14.00 31.65 -8.34
C VAL A 138 -13.18 32.39 -7.29
N LYS A 139 -13.28 31.98 -6.03
CA LYS A 139 -12.52 32.56 -4.91
C LYS A 139 -11.86 31.47 -4.05
N PRO A 140 -10.54 31.53 -3.80
CA PRO A 140 -9.59 32.42 -4.46
C PRO A 140 -9.46 32.10 -5.96
N SER A 141 -9.09 33.11 -6.76
CA SER A 141 -8.86 32.94 -8.20
C SER A 141 -7.54 32.23 -8.51
N THR A 142 -6.65 32.12 -7.52
CA THR A 142 -5.34 31.48 -7.59
C THR A 142 -5.21 30.48 -6.46
N VAL A 143 -4.64 29.32 -6.75
CA VAL A 143 -4.31 28.29 -5.77
C VAL A 143 -2.83 27.96 -5.86
N THR A 144 -2.28 27.48 -4.77
CA THR A 144 -0.93 26.93 -4.74
C THR A 144 -1.00 25.42 -4.97
N LEU A 145 -0.35 24.94 -6.03
CA LEU A 145 -0.11 23.53 -6.28
C LEU A 145 1.30 23.16 -5.78
N TYR A 146 1.36 22.19 -4.87
CA TYR A 146 2.59 21.58 -4.41
C TYR A 146 2.77 20.23 -5.10
N ILE A 147 3.89 20.02 -5.77
CA ILE A 147 4.17 18.79 -6.51
C ILE A 147 5.41 18.14 -5.94
N ARG A 148 5.33 16.84 -5.67
CA ARG A 148 6.46 16.01 -5.25
C ARG A 148 6.94 15.17 -6.42
N GLN A 149 8.22 15.33 -6.73
CA GLN A 149 8.89 14.60 -7.79
C GLN A 149 10.26 14.13 -7.34
N GLU A 150 10.74 13.05 -7.97
CA GLU A 150 12.08 12.55 -7.74
C GLU A 150 13.10 13.65 -8.09
N MET A 151 14.02 13.95 -7.16
CA MET A 151 14.98 15.05 -7.33
C MET A 151 15.80 14.92 -8.62
N LYS A 152 16.10 13.68 -9.04
CA LYS A 152 16.83 13.40 -10.29
C LYS A 152 16.05 13.75 -11.56
N LYS A 153 14.72 13.85 -11.49
CA LYS A 153 13.82 14.14 -12.62
C LYS A 153 13.22 15.54 -12.55
N ALA A 154 13.73 16.38 -11.67
CA ALA A 154 13.09 17.65 -11.36
C ALA A 154 13.05 18.65 -12.53
N SER A 155 13.99 18.52 -13.49
CA SER A 155 14.05 19.33 -14.70
C SER A 155 12.83 19.20 -15.61
N ASP A 156 12.05 18.12 -15.49
CA ASP A 156 10.97 17.80 -16.43
C ASP A 156 9.70 18.66 -16.18
N LEU A 157 9.58 19.24 -14.99
CA LEU A 157 8.42 20.00 -14.55
C LEU A 157 8.29 21.35 -15.28
N MET A 158 9.42 22.01 -15.61
CA MET A 158 9.45 23.28 -16.35
C MET A 158 8.80 23.21 -17.74
N ASN A 159 8.72 22.01 -18.35
CA ASN A 159 8.17 21.83 -19.69
C ASN A 159 6.70 21.37 -19.70
N SER A 160 6.06 21.30 -18.52
CA SER A 160 4.72 20.73 -18.39
C SER A 160 3.61 21.80 -18.39
N ASN A 161 2.60 21.60 -19.23
CA ASN A 161 1.40 22.43 -19.25
C ASN A 161 0.43 21.99 -18.14
N ILE A 162 0.69 22.45 -16.91
CA ILE A 162 -0.18 22.20 -15.76
C ILE A 162 -1.23 23.31 -15.66
N SER A 163 -2.49 22.92 -15.51
CA SER A 163 -3.58 23.87 -15.26
C SER A 163 -4.52 23.35 -14.19
N ILE A 164 -5.12 24.27 -13.45
CA ILE A 164 -6.14 23.98 -12.45
C ILE A 164 -7.49 24.35 -13.03
N MET A 165 -8.42 23.40 -13.04
CA MET A 165 -9.71 23.56 -13.73
C MET A 165 -10.90 23.19 -12.85
N LEU A 166 -11.98 23.95 -13.00
CA LEU A 166 -13.32 23.63 -12.52
C LEU A 166 -14.26 23.41 -13.71
N ASP A 167 -15.00 22.32 -13.69
CA ASP A 167 -15.93 21.97 -14.77
C ASP A 167 -17.33 22.49 -14.45
N TYR A 168 -17.77 23.55 -15.13
CA TYR A 168 -19.07 24.19 -14.91
C TYR A 168 -20.23 23.19 -15.01
N ASN A 169 -20.18 22.23 -15.94
CA ASN A 169 -21.25 21.25 -16.13
C ASN A 169 -21.48 20.36 -14.90
N LYS A 170 -20.45 20.19 -14.06
CA LYS A 170 -20.55 19.43 -12.80
C LYS A 170 -21.05 20.29 -11.65
N LEU A 171 -20.81 21.60 -11.72
CA LEU A 171 -21.17 22.56 -10.68
C LEU A 171 -22.59 23.10 -10.85
N SER A 172 -23.05 23.30 -12.08
CA SER A 172 -24.37 23.85 -12.40
C SER A 172 -25.53 22.98 -11.89
N SER A 173 -25.29 21.68 -11.72
CA SER A 173 -26.27 20.73 -11.17
C SER A 173 -26.25 20.64 -9.64
N SER A 174 -25.24 21.24 -8.99
CA SER A 174 -25.06 21.22 -7.54
C SER A 174 -25.54 22.54 -6.91
N LYS A 175 -26.13 22.46 -5.71
CA LYS A 175 -26.46 23.66 -4.89
C LYS A 175 -25.24 24.17 -4.09
N ASP A 176 -24.11 23.49 -4.22
CA ASP A 176 -22.91 23.75 -3.43
C ASP A 176 -22.12 24.91 -4.04
N THR A 177 -21.77 25.87 -3.19
CA THR A 177 -20.88 26.98 -3.56
C THR A 177 -19.41 26.60 -3.43
N LEU A 178 -19.10 25.41 -2.92
CA LEU A 178 -17.73 24.92 -2.73
C LEU A 178 -17.42 23.86 -3.79
N ALA A 179 -16.24 23.99 -4.40
CA ALA A 179 -15.80 23.12 -5.46
C ALA A 179 -14.35 22.68 -5.26
N VAL A 180 -14.05 21.43 -5.63
CA VAL A 180 -12.69 20.89 -5.65
C VAL A 180 -12.14 21.04 -7.06
N PRO A 181 -11.17 21.95 -7.31
CA PRO A 181 -10.55 22.06 -8.62
C PRO A 181 -9.76 20.80 -8.96
N LYS A 182 -9.62 20.54 -10.26
CA LYS A 182 -8.87 19.40 -10.79
C LYS A 182 -7.60 19.88 -11.48
N VAL A 183 -6.51 19.16 -11.26
CA VAL A 183 -5.28 19.32 -12.03
C VAL A 183 -5.46 18.65 -13.39
N SER A 184 -5.10 19.32 -14.50
CA SER A 184 -5.26 18.78 -15.86
C SER A 184 -4.40 17.55 -16.12
N SER A 185 -3.11 17.67 -15.82
CA SER A 185 -2.08 16.66 -16.06
C SER A 185 -0.88 16.99 -15.19
N LEU A 186 -0.20 15.96 -14.70
CA LEU A 186 1.06 16.08 -13.97
C LEU A 186 2.18 15.51 -14.85
N PRO A 187 3.39 16.11 -14.83
CA PRO A 187 4.53 15.57 -15.55
C PRO A 187 4.94 14.18 -15.06
N GLN A 188 5.68 13.48 -15.92
CA GLN A 188 6.22 12.16 -15.62
C GLN A 188 7.18 12.24 -14.42
N GLY A 189 7.10 11.27 -13.50
CA GLY A 189 7.93 11.25 -12.29
C GLY A 189 7.33 11.98 -11.08
N CYS A 190 6.17 12.61 -11.24
CA CYS A 190 5.36 13.05 -10.10
C CYS A 190 4.72 11.84 -9.42
N PHE A 191 4.96 11.69 -8.12
CA PHE A 191 4.35 10.61 -7.32
C PHE A 191 3.41 11.15 -6.23
N GLY A 192 3.29 12.47 -6.09
CA GLY A 192 2.35 13.09 -5.17
C GLY A 192 2.15 14.57 -5.47
N TRP A 193 0.97 15.09 -5.10
CA TRP A 193 0.65 16.51 -5.20
C TRP A 193 -0.41 16.88 -4.16
N ARG A 194 -0.47 18.16 -3.83
CA ARG A 194 -1.53 18.74 -2.99
C ARG A 194 -1.81 20.17 -3.42
N MET A 195 -3.01 20.64 -3.13
CA MET A 195 -3.42 22.02 -3.39
C MET A 195 -3.72 22.77 -2.11
N ASP A 196 -3.42 24.07 -2.11
CA ASP A 196 -3.77 24.99 -1.04
C ASP A 196 -4.33 26.32 -1.61
N PRO A 197 -5.60 26.66 -1.32
CA PRO A 197 -6.58 25.81 -0.65
C PRO A 197 -6.99 24.59 -1.51
N PRO A 198 -7.43 23.47 -0.89
CA PRO A 198 -7.89 22.29 -1.62
C PRO A 198 -9.31 22.46 -2.20
N VAL A 199 -10.05 23.45 -1.70
CA VAL A 199 -11.43 23.76 -2.07
C VAL A 199 -11.50 25.26 -2.34
N VAL A 200 -12.29 25.63 -3.35
CA VAL A 200 -12.55 27.04 -3.70
C VAL A 200 -14.04 27.31 -3.74
N GLU A 201 -14.41 28.55 -3.56
CA GLU A 201 -15.78 29.01 -3.77
C GLU A 201 -16.04 29.27 -5.25
N PHE A 202 -17.21 28.86 -5.73
CA PHE A 202 -17.74 29.15 -7.05
C PHE A 202 -19.09 29.85 -6.91
N ARG A 203 -19.28 30.94 -7.66
CA ARG A 203 -20.52 31.72 -7.62
C ARG A 203 -20.89 32.23 -9.01
N ILE A 204 -22.13 31.99 -9.42
CA ILE A 204 -22.72 32.62 -10.62
C ILE A 204 -23.18 34.03 -10.23
N LEU A 205 -22.93 35.01 -11.10
CA LEU A 205 -23.29 36.41 -10.96
C LEU A 205 -24.60 36.74 -11.67
#